data_AF-A0A6L8KLL0-F1
#
_entry.id   AF-A0A6L8KLL0-F1
#
_cell.length_a   1.000
_cell.length_b   1.000
_cell.length_c   1.000
_cell.angle_alpha   90.00
_cell.angle_beta   90.00
_cell.angle_gamma   90.00
#
_symmetry.space_group_name_H-M   'P 1'
#
loop_
_entity.id
_entity.type
_entity.pdbx_description
1 polymer ?
#
loop_
_entity_poly.entity_id
_entity_poly.type
_entity_poly.pdbx_seq_one_letter_code
_entity_poly.pdbx_strand_id
1 'polypeptide(L)'
;MPIRFQHGGAYIADIGALRNQIRANGTVAHIQAIPVSHPLQPAANLTVFVNLAYQSNGALAPANASVYLVGIGNANGNWHFNIAGVAGLPGAAFPGNPDGSYNSLGYAHPPLPNITDATLSNAVAALSGYNGGALNAALLDSLARVIVAVSEAARFSDVSGGVAGVLGNAGAYAPNLGQLHAWGGHTLGG
;
A
#
# COMPACT_ATOMS: atom_id res chain seq x y z
N MET A 1 12.47 8.00 -0.93
CA MET A 1 12.84 6.56 -1.03
C MET A 1 11.81 5.86 -1.91
N PRO A 2 12.22 4.94 -2.79
CA PRO A 2 11.31 4.10 -3.55
C PRO A 2 10.93 2.82 -2.79
N ILE A 3 9.90 2.12 -3.26
CA ILE A 3 9.65 0.70 -2.96
C ILE A 3 9.81 -0.09 -4.26
N ARG A 4 10.83 -0.94 -4.30
CA ARG A 4 11.13 -1.78 -5.45
C ARG A 4 10.61 -3.18 -5.20
N PHE A 5 9.61 -3.61 -5.97
CA PHE A 5 9.15 -5.00 -6.02
C PHE A 5 10.16 -5.84 -6.81
N GLN A 6 11.34 -6.01 -6.24
CA GLN A 6 12.47 -6.74 -6.83
C GLN A 6 13.01 -7.76 -5.83
N HIS A 7 13.39 -8.93 -6.34
CA HIS A 7 14.11 -9.96 -5.59
C HIS A 7 15.48 -9.45 -5.06
N GLY A 8 16.13 -10.23 -4.19
CA GLY A 8 17.49 -9.91 -3.72
C GLY A 8 17.55 -8.87 -2.61
N GLY A 9 16.46 -8.71 -1.84
CA GLY A 9 16.45 -7.92 -0.60
C GLY A 9 16.16 -6.43 -0.77
N ALA A 10 16.11 -5.91 -2.00
CA ALA A 10 15.78 -4.50 -2.26
C ALA A 10 14.43 -4.10 -1.66
N TYR A 11 13.39 -4.92 -1.89
CA TYR A 11 12.05 -4.71 -1.32
C TYR A 11 12.08 -4.64 0.22
N ILE A 12 12.74 -5.59 0.88
CA ILE A 12 12.82 -5.63 2.35
C ILE A 12 13.57 -4.40 2.89
N ALA A 13 14.67 -4.01 2.25
CA ALA A 13 15.40 -2.81 2.64
C ALA A 13 14.55 -1.55 2.49
N ASP A 14 13.77 -1.44 1.41
CA ASP A 14 12.87 -0.31 1.16
C ASP A 14 11.73 -0.26 2.20
N ILE A 15 11.14 -1.41 2.57
CA ILE A 15 10.15 -1.49 3.66
C ILE A 15 10.78 -1.14 5.02
N GLY A 16 12.01 -1.58 5.30
CA GLY A 16 12.76 -1.18 6.50
C GLY A 16 12.99 0.33 6.57
N ALA A 17 13.35 0.96 5.45
CA ALA A 17 13.47 2.41 5.35
C ALA A 17 12.13 3.12 5.59
N LEU A 18 11.02 2.60 5.04
CA LEU A 18 9.67 3.14 5.27
C LEU A 18 9.33 3.12 6.76
N ARG A 19 9.56 1.99 7.43
CA ARG A 19 9.33 1.84 8.88
C ARG A 19 10.12 2.86 9.69
N ASN A 20 11.38 3.11 9.32
CA ASN A 20 12.21 4.12 9.99
C ASN A 20 11.66 5.54 9.78
N GLN A 21 11.17 5.86 8.59
CA GLN A 21 10.51 7.14 8.34
C GLN A 21 9.22 7.31 9.13
N ILE A 22 8.38 6.27 9.21
CA ILE A 22 7.16 6.27 10.02
C ILE A 22 7.48 6.52 11.49
N ARG A 23 8.47 5.81 12.05
CA ARG A 23 8.92 6.01 13.44
C ARG A 23 9.43 7.44 13.68
N ALA A 24 10.19 7.97 12.74
CA ALA A 24 10.74 9.33 12.84
C ALA A 24 9.66 10.42 12.72
N ASN A 25 8.58 10.18 11.97
CA ASN A 25 7.49 11.12 11.78
C ASN A 25 6.61 11.28 13.05
N GLY A 26 6.36 10.17 13.76
CA GLY A 26 5.47 10.18 14.93
C GLY A 26 4.01 10.42 14.54
N THR A 27 3.24 11.11 15.36
CA THR A 27 1.77 11.17 15.28
C THR A 27 1.21 12.17 14.27
N VAL A 28 2.06 13.00 13.66
CA VAL A 28 1.62 14.08 12.76
C VAL A 28 1.23 13.50 11.40
N ALA A 29 0.10 13.94 10.85
CA ALA A 29 -0.30 13.58 9.48
C ALA A 29 0.74 14.10 8.47
N HIS A 30 1.35 13.18 7.73
CA HIS A 30 2.35 13.50 6.71
C HIS A 30 2.18 12.56 5.53
N ILE A 31 1.68 13.07 4.42
CA ILE A 31 1.48 12.29 3.19
C ILE A 31 2.80 12.22 2.42
N GLN A 32 3.44 11.06 2.47
CA GLN A 32 4.67 10.81 1.74
C GLN A 32 4.36 10.23 0.36
N ALA A 33 4.88 10.86 -0.68
CA ALA A 33 4.94 10.30 -2.02
C ALA A 33 6.08 9.27 -2.10
N ILE A 34 5.76 8.04 -2.49
CA ILE A 34 6.69 6.91 -2.56
C ILE A 34 6.61 6.31 -3.97
N PRO A 35 7.66 6.47 -4.79
CA PRO A 35 7.74 5.79 -6.08
C PRO A 35 7.73 4.27 -5.90
N VAL A 36 6.95 3.55 -6.70
CA VAL A 36 6.86 2.09 -6.72
C VAL A 36 7.29 1.58 -8.08
N SER A 37 8.15 0.56 -8.12
CA SER A 37 8.62 -0.03 -9.38
C SER A 37 8.65 -1.54 -9.34
N HIS A 38 8.57 -2.14 -10.53
CA HIS A 38 8.70 -3.58 -10.76
C HIS A 38 9.65 -3.81 -11.95
N PRO A 39 10.63 -4.74 -11.88
CA PRO A 39 11.60 -4.96 -12.97
C PRO A 39 10.97 -5.32 -14.33
N LEU A 40 9.83 -6.04 -14.30
CA LEU A 40 9.06 -6.39 -15.50
C LEU A 40 8.25 -5.22 -16.09
N GLN A 41 8.19 -4.07 -15.42
CA GLN A 41 7.48 -2.86 -15.88
C GLN A 41 8.40 -1.63 -15.79
N PRO A 42 9.53 -1.61 -16.50
CA PRO A 42 10.56 -0.57 -16.33
C PRO A 42 10.11 0.84 -16.77
N ALA A 43 9.08 0.93 -17.62
CA ALA A 43 8.49 2.20 -18.06
C ALA A 43 7.30 2.66 -17.19
N ALA A 44 6.85 1.84 -16.24
CA ALA A 44 5.75 2.23 -15.37
C ALA A 44 6.18 3.34 -14.42
N ASN A 45 5.31 4.35 -14.30
CA ASN A 45 5.46 5.46 -13.39
C ASN A 45 4.30 5.41 -12.38
N LEU A 46 4.50 4.67 -11.30
CA LEU A 46 3.57 4.60 -10.20
C LEU A 46 4.19 5.25 -8.95
N THR A 47 3.45 6.15 -8.34
CA THR A 47 3.69 6.68 -7.01
C THR A 47 2.53 6.28 -6.13
N VAL A 48 2.81 5.86 -4.90
CA VAL A 48 1.79 5.69 -3.87
C VAL A 48 1.96 6.80 -2.83
N PHE A 49 0.84 7.24 -2.27
CA PHE A 49 0.83 8.25 -1.22
C PHE A 49 0.47 7.58 0.10
N VAL A 50 1.35 7.65 1.10
CA VAL A 50 1.14 6.99 2.40
C VAL A 50 1.15 8.04 3.51
N ASN A 51 0.15 8.01 4.39
CA ASN A 51 0.17 8.81 5.61
C ASN A 51 1.12 8.17 6.63
N LEU A 52 2.20 8.87 6.98
CA LEU A 52 3.21 8.37 7.91
C LEU A 52 2.86 8.57 9.39
N ALA A 53 1.67 9.12 9.69
CA ALA A 53 1.23 9.27 11.07
C ALA A 53 1.21 7.91 11.79
N TYR A 54 1.77 7.87 13.01
CA TYR A 54 1.90 6.66 13.79
C TYR A 54 2.04 6.96 15.29
N GLN A 55 1.26 6.25 16.11
CA GLN A 55 1.29 6.33 17.56
C GLN A 55 1.86 5.03 18.13
N SER A 56 3.13 5.03 18.55
CA SER A 56 3.77 3.83 19.10
C SER A 56 3.34 3.50 20.53
N ASN A 57 2.79 4.46 21.27
CA ASN A 57 2.28 4.21 22.61
C ASN A 57 0.89 3.59 22.53
N GLY A 58 0.81 2.27 22.77
CA GLY A 58 -0.45 1.51 22.76
C GLY A 58 -1.46 1.89 23.84
N ALA A 59 -1.11 2.78 24.77
CA ALA A 59 -2.07 3.34 25.73
C ALA A 59 -2.81 4.59 25.21
N LEU A 60 -2.38 5.16 24.07
CA LEU A 60 -3.01 6.32 23.44
C LEU A 60 -3.84 5.88 22.22
N ALA A 61 -4.77 6.73 21.79
CA ALA A 61 -5.52 6.47 20.56
C ALA A 61 -4.57 6.37 19.34
N PRO A 62 -4.82 5.46 18.38
CA PRO A 62 -4.09 5.42 17.12
C PRO A 62 -4.15 6.76 16.39
N ALA A 63 -3.09 7.07 15.65
CA ALA A 63 -3.12 8.22 14.75
C ALA A 63 -4.20 8.00 13.66
N ASN A 64 -4.88 9.07 13.27
CA ASN A 64 -5.89 8.97 12.21
C ASN A 64 -5.24 8.50 10.89
N ALA A 65 -5.86 7.53 10.23
CA ALA A 65 -5.34 6.88 9.01
C ALA A 65 -3.86 6.46 9.12
N SER A 66 -3.47 5.91 10.27
CA SER A 66 -2.09 5.53 10.61
C SER A 66 -1.51 4.56 9.57
N VAL A 67 -0.45 4.97 8.86
CA VAL A 67 0.23 4.14 7.84
C VAL A 67 -0.71 3.72 6.69
N TYR A 68 -1.75 4.52 6.39
CA TYR A 68 -2.67 4.23 5.28
C TYR A 68 -2.07 4.67 3.95
N LEU A 69 -2.18 3.83 2.92
CA LEU A 69 -2.05 4.27 1.55
C LEU A 69 -3.31 5.07 1.21
N VAL A 70 -3.16 6.38 1.01
CA VAL A 70 -4.27 7.31 0.83
C VAL A 70 -4.60 7.58 -0.64
N GLY A 71 -3.71 7.19 -1.55
CA GLY A 71 -3.89 7.41 -2.98
C GLY A 71 -2.73 6.93 -3.82
N ILE A 72 -2.84 7.15 -5.14
CA ILE A 72 -1.80 6.88 -6.13
C ILE A 72 -1.57 8.08 -7.03
N GLY A 73 -0.40 8.13 -7.67
CA GLY A 73 -0.04 9.11 -8.68
C GLY A 73 0.68 8.45 -9.84
N ASN A 74 0.50 8.97 -11.04
CA ASN A 74 1.19 8.54 -12.25
C ASN A 74 1.29 9.71 -13.24
N ALA A 75 1.70 9.43 -14.49
CA ALA A 75 1.84 10.45 -15.52
C ALA A 75 0.52 11.15 -15.93
N ASN A 76 -0.63 10.52 -15.67
CA ASN A 76 -1.96 11.04 -16.02
C ASN A 76 -2.58 11.87 -14.89
N GLY A 77 -2.04 11.82 -13.67
CA GLY A 77 -2.56 12.58 -12.53
C GLY A 77 -2.36 11.88 -11.18
N ASN A 78 -2.99 12.44 -10.16
CA ASN A 78 -3.02 11.90 -8.81
C ASN A 78 -4.47 11.67 -8.38
N TRP A 79 -4.70 10.58 -7.65
CA TRP A 79 -6.01 10.24 -7.11
C TRP A 79 -5.93 9.72 -5.68
N HIS A 80 -6.97 10.00 -4.90
CA HIS A 80 -7.06 9.59 -3.50
C HIS A 80 -8.36 8.89 -3.15
N PHE A 81 -8.28 8.08 -2.10
CA PHE A 81 -9.43 7.51 -1.41
C PHE A 81 -10.14 8.56 -0.54
N ASN A 82 -11.44 8.38 -0.35
CA ASN A 82 -12.24 9.22 0.54
C ASN A 82 -11.97 8.85 2.01
N ILE A 83 -10.90 9.41 2.58
CA ILE A 83 -10.46 9.12 3.95
C ILE A 83 -10.81 10.29 4.88
N ALA A 84 -11.67 10.01 5.85
CA ALA A 84 -12.12 11.02 6.80
C ALA A 84 -10.97 11.54 7.67
N GLY A 85 -10.94 12.87 7.89
CA GLY A 85 -10.02 13.51 8.84
C GLY A 85 -8.55 13.52 8.40
N VAL A 86 -8.23 13.20 7.15
CA VAL A 86 -6.89 13.37 6.58
C VAL A 86 -6.88 14.61 5.69
N ALA A 87 -6.16 15.64 6.14
CA ALA A 87 -5.94 16.85 5.34
C ALA A 87 -4.82 16.62 4.30
N GLY A 88 -4.87 17.36 3.19
CA GLY A 88 -3.81 17.36 2.17
C GLY A 88 -3.76 16.10 1.29
N LEU A 89 -4.91 15.44 1.07
CA LEU A 89 -5.01 14.31 0.16
C LEU A 89 -4.59 14.70 -1.28
N PRO A 90 -3.89 13.81 -2.00
CA PRO A 90 -3.32 14.13 -3.31
C PRO A 90 -4.39 14.10 -4.43
N GLY A 91 -4.39 15.13 -5.29
CA GLY A 91 -5.17 15.11 -6.54
C GLY A 91 -6.68 14.98 -6.35
N ALA A 92 -7.35 14.28 -7.28
CA ALA A 92 -8.80 14.12 -7.28
C ALA A 92 -9.26 12.88 -6.50
N ALA A 93 -10.49 12.85 -6.00
CA ALA A 93 -11.04 11.61 -5.45
C ALA A 93 -11.22 10.55 -6.55
N PHE A 94 -11.01 9.28 -6.22
CA PHE A 94 -11.39 8.19 -7.12
C PHE A 94 -12.91 8.21 -7.39
N PRO A 95 -13.36 7.99 -8.65
CA PRO A 95 -14.77 7.83 -8.95
C PRO A 95 -15.40 6.71 -8.12
N GLY A 96 -16.63 6.94 -7.65
CA GLY A 96 -17.31 6.03 -6.72
C GLY A 96 -16.92 6.20 -5.25
N ASN A 97 -15.99 7.12 -4.94
CA ASN A 97 -15.56 7.50 -3.59
C ASN A 97 -15.21 6.31 -2.66
N PRO A 98 -14.43 5.30 -3.09
CA PRO A 98 -13.92 4.28 -2.18
C PRO A 98 -13.08 4.93 -1.08
N ASP A 99 -13.16 4.38 0.13
CA ASP A 99 -12.44 4.88 1.31
C ASP A 99 -11.08 4.17 1.53
N GLY A 100 -10.73 3.23 0.66
CA GLY A 100 -9.49 2.46 0.73
C GLY A 100 -9.54 1.27 1.70
N SER A 101 -10.67 1.06 2.40
CA SER A 101 -10.91 -0.16 3.16
C SER A 101 -11.02 -1.36 2.24
N TYR A 102 -10.65 -2.54 2.73
CA TYR A 102 -10.82 -3.78 1.96
C TYR A 102 -12.28 -4.00 1.54
N ASN A 103 -13.26 -3.61 2.36
CA ASN A 103 -14.66 -3.63 1.98
C ASN A 103 -14.94 -2.77 0.74
N SER A 104 -14.46 -1.51 0.69
CA SER A 104 -14.63 -0.63 -0.48
C SER A 104 -13.92 -1.14 -1.74
N LEU A 105 -12.91 -2.00 -1.57
CA LEU A 105 -12.18 -2.65 -2.66
C LEU A 105 -12.80 -3.99 -3.11
N GLY A 106 -13.96 -4.36 -2.56
CA GLY A 106 -14.66 -5.60 -2.89
C GLY A 106 -14.31 -6.81 -2.01
N TYR A 107 -13.54 -6.60 -0.95
CA TYR A 107 -13.02 -7.62 -0.03
C TYR A 107 -13.62 -7.48 1.38
N ALA A 108 -14.96 -7.43 1.46
CA ALA A 108 -15.69 -7.41 2.74
C ALA A 108 -15.46 -8.69 3.57
N HIS A 109 -15.21 -9.80 2.88
CA HIS A 109 -14.93 -11.11 3.45
C HIS A 109 -13.67 -11.70 2.79
N PRO A 110 -12.94 -12.59 3.48
CA PRO A 110 -11.85 -13.33 2.87
C PRO A 110 -12.31 -14.12 1.63
N PRO A 111 -11.38 -14.44 0.71
CA PRO A 111 -9.95 -14.12 0.75
C PRO A 111 -9.60 -12.76 0.13
N LEU A 112 -8.50 -12.16 0.59
CA LEU A 112 -7.82 -11.09 -0.15
C LEU A 112 -7.18 -11.63 -1.44
N PRO A 113 -6.88 -10.79 -2.44
CA PRO A 113 -6.28 -11.29 -3.67
C PRO A 113 -4.88 -11.84 -3.38
N ASN A 114 -4.60 -13.02 -3.93
CA ASN A 114 -3.25 -13.58 -3.88
C ASN A 114 -2.24 -12.62 -4.53
N ILE A 115 -1.04 -12.61 -3.96
CA ILE A 115 0.11 -11.86 -4.43
C ILE A 115 1.13 -12.83 -5.01
N THR A 116 1.40 -12.67 -6.29
CA THR A 116 2.52 -13.27 -7.03
C THR A 116 3.35 -12.15 -7.67
N ASP A 117 4.58 -12.45 -8.08
CA ASP A 117 5.41 -11.51 -8.87
C ASP A 117 4.65 -10.95 -10.08
N ALA A 118 4.03 -11.85 -10.86
CA ALA A 118 3.24 -11.47 -12.04
C ALA A 118 2.06 -10.55 -11.68
N THR A 119 1.36 -10.79 -10.57
CA THR A 119 0.22 -9.94 -10.18
C THR A 119 0.66 -8.57 -9.67
N LEU A 120 1.83 -8.45 -9.03
CA LEU A 120 2.40 -7.15 -8.65
C LEU A 120 2.90 -6.38 -9.86
N SER A 121 3.55 -7.06 -10.80
CA SER A 121 3.90 -6.49 -12.11
C SER A 121 2.66 -5.93 -12.81
N ASN A 122 1.58 -6.72 -12.90
CA ASN A 122 0.33 -6.28 -13.52
C ASN A 122 -0.32 -5.12 -12.75
N ALA A 123 -0.28 -5.13 -11.42
CA ALA A 123 -0.80 -4.03 -10.60
C ALA A 123 -0.03 -2.73 -10.85
N VAL A 124 1.31 -2.79 -10.91
CA VAL A 124 2.15 -1.62 -11.22
C VAL A 124 1.84 -1.09 -12.62
N ALA A 125 1.72 -1.96 -13.62
CA ALA A 125 1.36 -1.55 -14.99
C ALA A 125 -0.04 -0.91 -15.05
N ALA A 126 -1.04 -1.56 -14.47
CA ALA A 126 -2.43 -1.09 -14.51
C ALA A 126 -2.60 0.25 -13.79
N LEU A 127 -2.02 0.40 -12.60
CA LEU A 127 -2.10 1.65 -11.83
C LEU A 127 -1.25 2.76 -12.43
N SER A 128 -0.13 2.45 -13.09
CA SER A 128 0.63 3.44 -13.86
C SER A 128 -0.13 3.93 -15.09
N GLY A 129 -0.99 3.10 -15.68
CA GLY A 129 -1.83 3.45 -16.84
C GLY A 129 -3.18 4.07 -16.48
N TYR A 130 -3.54 4.11 -15.20
CA TYR A 130 -4.82 4.66 -14.75
C TYR A 130 -4.94 6.15 -15.11
N ASN A 131 -6.09 6.56 -15.61
CA ASN A 131 -6.33 7.90 -16.16
C ASN A 131 -7.62 8.55 -15.64
N GLY A 132 -8.08 8.17 -14.45
CA GLY A 132 -9.24 8.79 -13.79
C GLY A 132 -10.60 8.19 -14.15
N GLY A 133 -10.65 7.08 -14.90
CA GLY A 133 -11.89 6.34 -15.17
C GLY A 133 -12.46 5.62 -13.95
N ALA A 134 -13.65 5.02 -14.09
CA ALA A 134 -14.24 4.19 -13.04
C ALA A 134 -13.33 3.01 -12.68
N LEU A 135 -13.22 2.70 -11.39
CA LEU A 135 -12.43 1.56 -10.91
C LEU A 135 -13.18 0.26 -11.19
N ASN A 136 -12.68 -0.52 -12.13
CA ASN A 136 -13.16 -1.89 -12.35
C ASN A 136 -12.52 -2.88 -11.36
N ALA A 137 -12.98 -4.12 -11.35
CA ALA A 137 -12.49 -5.16 -10.44
C ALA A 137 -10.96 -5.35 -10.51
N ALA A 138 -10.36 -5.30 -11.70
CA ALA A 138 -8.91 -5.48 -11.85
C ALA A 138 -8.10 -4.33 -11.24
N LEU A 139 -8.60 -3.09 -11.31
CA LEU A 139 -7.99 -1.94 -10.64
C LEU A 139 -8.15 -2.01 -9.13
N LEU A 140 -9.32 -2.42 -8.63
CA LEU A 140 -9.56 -2.63 -7.19
C LEU A 140 -8.63 -3.72 -6.63
N ASP A 141 -8.47 -4.83 -7.34
CA ASP A 141 -7.50 -5.88 -6.99
C ASP A 141 -6.06 -5.34 -6.97
N SER A 142 -5.71 -4.50 -7.94
CA SER A 142 -4.37 -3.90 -8.03
C SER A 142 -4.11 -2.97 -6.84
N LEU A 143 -5.10 -2.15 -6.46
CA LEU A 143 -5.04 -1.30 -5.27
C LEU A 143 -4.89 -2.16 -4.00
N ALA A 144 -5.68 -3.22 -3.85
CA ALA A 144 -5.59 -4.12 -2.70
C ALA A 144 -4.20 -4.76 -2.59
N ARG A 145 -3.64 -5.28 -3.69
CA ARG A 145 -2.28 -5.87 -3.71
C ARG A 145 -1.20 -4.85 -3.34
N VAL A 146 -1.29 -3.62 -3.83
CA VAL A 146 -0.32 -2.56 -3.51
C VAL A 146 -0.46 -2.07 -2.06
N ILE A 147 -1.69 -1.95 -1.53
CA ILE A 147 -1.91 -1.65 -0.10
C ILE A 147 -1.23 -2.72 0.76
N VAL A 148 -1.42 -4.00 0.44
CA VAL A 148 -0.77 -5.10 1.16
C VAL A 148 0.76 -5.02 1.04
N ALA A 149 1.29 -4.84 -0.18
CA ALA A 149 2.72 -4.81 -0.45
C ALA A 149 3.43 -3.54 0.03
N VAL A 150 2.71 -2.53 0.53
CA VAL A 150 3.31 -1.27 1.02
C VAL A 150 2.90 -1.01 2.46
N SER A 151 1.63 -0.70 2.70
CA SER A 151 1.13 -0.34 4.03
C SER A 151 1.15 -1.53 4.98
N GLU A 152 0.60 -2.67 4.58
CA GLU A 152 0.57 -3.85 5.46
C GLU A 152 1.95 -4.46 5.65
N ALA A 153 2.79 -4.44 4.61
CA ALA A 153 4.19 -4.80 4.71
C ALA A 153 4.95 -3.92 5.71
N ALA A 154 4.68 -2.61 5.78
CA ALA A 154 5.28 -1.76 6.81
C ALA A 154 4.81 -2.17 8.23
N ARG A 155 3.54 -2.54 8.38
CA ARG A 155 2.91 -2.91 9.66
C ARG A 155 3.33 -4.28 10.17
N PHE A 156 3.57 -5.25 9.29
CA PHE A 156 3.80 -6.65 9.64
C PHE A 156 5.04 -7.24 8.94
N SER A 157 5.96 -7.80 9.73
CA SER A 157 7.14 -8.49 9.20
C SER A 157 6.75 -9.66 8.30
N ASP A 158 5.75 -10.44 8.70
CA ASP A 158 5.31 -11.63 7.97
C ASP A 158 4.73 -11.27 6.59
N VAL A 159 4.04 -10.13 6.48
CA VAL A 159 3.56 -9.61 5.19
C VAL A 159 4.74 -9.22 4.32
N SER A 160 5.71 -8.46 4.84
CA SER A 160 6.90 -8.12 4.07
C SER A 160 7.72 -9.35 3.67
N GLY A 161 7.84 -10.37 4.53
CA GLY A 161 8.53 -11.63 4.22
C GLY A 161 7.78 -12.45 3.18
N GLY A 162 6.46 -12.54 3.28
CA GLY A 162 5.60 -13.25 2.33
C GLY A 162 5.65 -12.63 0.93
N VAL A 163 5.55 -11.30 0.84
CA VAL A 163 5.71 -10.59 -0.44
C VAL A 163 7.13 -10.77 -0.99
N ALA A 164 8.16 -10.62 -0.15
CA ALA A 164 9.54 -10.84 -0.60
C ALA A 164 9.79 -12.25 -1.15
N GLY A 165 9.15 -13.27 -0.55
CA GLY A 165 9.29 -14.66 -0.97
C GLY A 165 8.75 -14.95 -2.37
N VAL A 166 7.80 -14.16 -2.86
CA VAL A 166 7.22 -14.36 -4.21
C VAL A 166 7.92 -13.56 -5.30
N LEU A 167 8.67 -12.50 -4.96
CA LEU A 167 9.34 -11.64 -5.96
C LEU A 167 10.42 -12.43 -6.72
N GLY A 168 10.31 -12.45 -8.05
CA GLY A 168 11.17 -13.23 -8.95
C GLY A 168 10.95 -14.75 -8.90
N ASN A 169 9.92 -15.24 -8.21
CA ASN A 169 9.66 -16.67 -8.02
C ASN A 169 8.23 -17.06 -8.46
N ALA A 170 8.01 -18.37 -8.74
CA ALA A 170 6.70 -18.90 -9.13
C ALA A 170 5.72 -19.13 -7.96
N GLY A 171 5.95 -18.50 -6.81
CA GLY A 171 5.14 -18.66 -5.59
C GLY A 171 3.93 -17.75 -5.53
N ALA A 172 3.06 -18.00 -4.54
CA ALA A 172 1.96 -17.12 -4.19
C ALA A 172 1.95 -16.88 -2.68
N TYR A 173 1.66 -15.63 -2.29
CA TYR A 173 1.43 -15.20 -0.94
C TYR A 173 -0.06 -14.86 -0.79
N ALA A 174 -0.70 -15.44 0.22
CA ALA A 174 -2.10 -15.19 0.55
C ALA A 174 -2.16 -14.32 1.82
N PRO A 175 -2.56 -13.04 1.72
CA PRO A 175 -2.67 -12.16 2.88
C PRO A 175 -3.80 -12.61 3.81
N ASN A 176 -3.54 -12.63 5.12
CA ASN A 176 -4.54 -13.00 6.13
C ASN A 176 -5.34 -11.77 6.56
N LEU A 177 -6.54 -11.59 6.02
CA LEU A 177 -7.40 -10.44 6.34
C LEU A 177 -7.67 -10.27 7.85
N GLY A 178 -7.84 -11.38 8.58
CA GLY A 178 -8.04 -11.35 10.03
C GLY A 178 -6.84 -10.78 10.79
N GLN A 179 -5.63 -11.14 10.39
CA GLN A 179 -4.40 -10.56 10.92
C GLN A 179 -4.30 -9.06 10.63
N LEU A 180 -4.60 -8.65 9.39
CA LEU A 180 -4.50 -7.24 8.98
C LEU A 180 -5.49 -6.36 9.74
N HIS A 181 -6.73 -6.81 9.91
CA HIS A 181 -7.73 -6.12 10.73
C HIS A 181 -7.36 -6.03 12.21
N ALA A 182 -6.58 -6.99 12.72
CA ALA A 182 -6.15 -7.03 14.12
C ALA A 182 -4.93 -6.15 14.46
N TRP A 183 -4.41 -5.37 13.50
CA TRP A 183 -3.17 -4.58 13.69
C TRP A 183 -3.18 -3.65 14.92
N GLY A 184 -4.33 -3.06 15.23
CA GLY A 184 -4.50 -2.18 16.39
C GLY A 184 -3.81 -0.81 16.29
N GLY A 185 -2.93 -0.56 15.30
CA GLY A 185 -2.41 0.76 14.98
C GLY A 185 -1.14 1.21 15.71
N HIS A 186 -0.53 0.33 16.50
CA HIS A 186 0.53 0.67 17.46
C HIS A 186 1.84 -0.10 17.29
N THR A 187 1.92 -0.96 16.27
CA THR A 187 3.11 -1.76 15.98
C THR A 187 3.56 -1.54 14.53
N LEU A 188 4.82 -1.81 14.25
CA LEU A 188 5.35 -1.93 12.90
C LEU A 188 6.11 -3.25 12.82
N GLY A 189 6.33 -3.76 11.60
CA GLY A 189 7.18 -4.92 11.41
C GLY A 189 8.61 -4.64 11.91
N GLY A 190 9.30 -5.69 12.35
CA GLY A 190 10.68 -5.64 12.83
C GLY A 190 11.61 -4.86 11.90
#